data_AF-A0A7W0YJH4-F1
#
_entry.id   AF-A0A7W0YJH4-F1
#
_cell.length_a   1.000
_cell.length_b   1.000
_cell.length_c   1.000
_cell.angle_alpha   90.00
_cell.angle_beta   90.00
_cell.angle_gamma   90.00
#
_symmetry.space_group_name_H-M   'P 1'
#
loop_
_entity.id
_entity.type
_entity.pdbx_description
1 polymer ?
#
loop_
_entity_poly.entity_id
_entity_poly.type
_entity_poly.pdbx_seq_one_letter_code
_entity_poly.pdbx_strand_id
1 'polypeptide(L)'
;MGGQIGDEGDGGDEREYDQKNTTEHDCSGFERALYLLPMPSGSFLARLGLDRPELRAWAMYDWANSAVQTTIITAVFPIYFVKVAGAGLAESGAVQRLAAINTIALVIT
;
A
#
# COMPACT_ATOMS: atom_id res chain seq x y z
N MET A 1 -46.97 33.25 -27.42
CA MET A 1 -45.55 32.99 -27.75
C MET A 1 -44.84 32.75 -26.43
N GLY A 2 -44.24 31.56 -26.25
CA GLY A 2 -43.45 31.13 -25.07
C GLY A 2 -44.30 30.90 -23.82
N GLY A 3 -44.51 29.69 -23.31
CA GLY A 3 -43.53 28.62 -23.12
C GLY A 3 -43.12 28.63 -21.64
N GLN A 4 -44.02 28.24 -20.73
CA GLN A 4 -43.68 27.95 -19.35
C GLN A 4 -43.01 26.57 -19.32
N ILE A 5 -41.71 26.54 -19.08
CA ILE A 5 -40.97 25.34 -18.71
C ILE A 5 -41.21 25.19 -17.20
N GLY A 6 -42.13 24.29 -16.83
CA GLY A 6 -42.28 23.83 -15.46
C GLY A 6 -41.22 22.78 -15.17
N ASP A 7 -40.39 23.06 -14.17
CA ASP A 7 -39.57 22.08 -13.46
C ASP A 7 -40.51 21.10 -12.74
N GLU A 8 -40.82 19.98 -13.38
CA GLU A 8 -41.44 18.83 -12.73
C GLU A 8 -40.67 17.56 -13.08
N GLY A 9 -40.09 16.95 -12.04
CA GLY A 9 -39.86 15.51 -11.99
C GLY A 9 -38.41 15.06 -11.97
N ASP A 10 -37.76 15.14 -10.80
CA ASP A 10 -36.71 14.19 -10.44
C ASP A 10 -36.59 14.05 -8.91
N GLY A 11 -37.46 13.22 -8.32
CA GLY A 11 -37.44 12.90 -6.88
C GLY A 11 -37.73 11.42 -6.58
N GLY A 12 -37.71 10.59 -7.63
CA GLY A 12 -37.97 9.15 -7.53
C GLY A 12 -36.72 8.32 -7.24
N ASP A 13 -35.57 8.73 -7.78
CA ASP A 13 -34.36 7.90 -7.78
C ASP A 13 -33.59 7.93 -6.45
N GLU A 14 -33.67 9.02 -5.68
CA GLU A 14 -32.96 9.13 -4.38
C GLU A 14 -33.55 8.20 -3.31
N ARG A 15 -34.87 8.01 -3.32
CA ARG A 15 -35.59 7.16 -2.35
C ARG A 15 -35.35 5.67 -2.60
N GLU A 16 -35.06 5.29 -3.83
CA GLU A 16 -34.71 3.93 -4.19
C GLU A 16 -33.23 3.62 -3.92
N TYR A 17 -32.35 4.62 -4.08
CA TYR A 17 -30.92 4.51 -3.74
C TYR A 17 -30.70 4.29 -2.25
N ASP A 18 -31.42 5.04 -1.40
CA ASP A 18 -31.28 4.95 0.05
C ASP A 18 -31.82 3.61 0.61
N GLN A 19 -32.88 3.08 -0.01
CA GLN A 19 -33.47 1.78 0.35
C GLN A 19 -32.56 0.60 0.02
N LYS A 20 -31.81 0.66 -1.09
CA LYS A 20 -30.83 -0.39 -1.45
C LYS A 20 -29.61 -0.38 -0.51
N ASN A 21 -29.24 0.78 0.04
CA ASN A 21 -28.04 0.94 0.86
C ASN A 21 -28.21 0.56 2.35
N THR A 22 -29.44 0.28 2.82
CA THR A 22 -29.70 -0.05 4.24
C THR A 22 -29.74 -1.56 4.54
N THR A 23 -29.67 -2.41 3.51
CA THR A 23 -29.85 -3.87 3.69
C THR A 23 -28.57 -4.70 3.79
N GLU A 24 -27.38 -4.08 3.77
CA GLU A 24 -26.10 -4.83 3.66
C GLU A 24 -25.17 -4.80 4.89
N HIS A 25 -25.64 -4.39 6.07
CA HIS A 25 -24.81 -4.44 7.28
C HIS A 25 -25.43 -5.19 8.45
N ASP A 26 -26.02 -6.36 8.20
CA ASP A 26 -26.30 -7.34 9.26
C ASP A 26 -25.05 -8.20 9.55
N CYS A 27 -24.21 -7.70 10.45
CA CYS A 27 -22.98 -8.39 10.89
C CYS A 27 -23.25 -9.58 11.85
N SER A 28 -24.50 -9.88 12.20
CA SER A 28 -24.82 -10.90 13.22
C SER A 28 -24.71 -12.35 12.74
N GLY A 29 -24.78 -12.57 11.42
CA GLY A 29 -24.60 -13.89 10.80
C GLY A 29 -23.15 -14.39 10.77
N PHE A 30 -22.18 -13.47 10.73
CA PHE A 30 -20.74 -13.77 10.64
C PHE A 30 -20.21 -14.42 11.93
N GLU A 31 -20.68 -13.98 13.11
CA GLU A 31 -20.20 -14.51 14.39
C GLU A 31 -20.64 -15.97 14.64
N ARG A 32 -21.77 -16.40 14.08
CA ARG A 32 -22.26 -17.79 14.25
C ARG A 32 -21.55 -18.78 13.33
N ALA A 33 -20.99 -18.31 12.21
CA ALA A 33 -20.24 -19.13 11.27
C ALA A 33 -18.80 -19.41 11.73
N LEU A 34 -18.23 -18.56 12.59
CA LEU A 34 -16.82 -18.64 13.01
C LEU A 34 -16.49 -19.87 13.89
N TYR A 35 -17.48 -20.45 14.57
CA TYR A 35 -17.28 -21.56 15.51
C TYR A 35 -17.43 -22.97 14.90
N LEU A 36 -17.86 -23.08 13.64
CA LEU A 36 -18.18 -24.37 13.01
C LEU A 36 -17.29 -24.73 11.81
N LEU A 37 -16.35 -23.87 11.40
CA LEU A 37 -15.48 -24.22 10.27
C LEU A 37 -14.37 -25.18 10.72
N PRO A 38 -14.26 -26.39 10.12
CA PRO A 38 -13.05 -27.18 10.26
C PRO A 38 -11.89 -26.34 9.74
N MET A 39 -10.88 -26.12 10.59
CA MET A 39 -9.65 -25.43 10.20
C MET A 39 -9.10 -26.14 8.96
N PRO A 40 -8.99 -25.46 7.80
CA PRO A 40 -8.36 -26.07 6.66
C PRO A 40 -6.95 -26.41 7.09
N SER A 41 -6.59 -27.69 7.06
CA SER A 41 -5.22 -28.17 7.07
C SER A 41 -4.56 -27.76 5.75
N GLY A 42 -4.46 -26.45 5.56
CA GLY A 42 -3.92 -25.82 4.37
C GLY A 42 -2.40 -25.87 4.41
N SER A 43 -1.82 -26.07 3.23
CA SER A 43 -0.41 -25.80 2.94
C SER A 43 0.05 -24.50 3.62
N PHE A 44 1.31 -24.43 4.06
CA PHE A 44 1.90 -23.23 4.67
C PHE A 44 1.64 -21.96 3.83
N LEU A 45 1.61 -22.09 2.50
CA LEU A 45 1.27 -20.99 1.59
C LEU A 45 -0.16 -20.50 1.74
N ALA A 46 -1.12 -21.40 1.97
CA ALA A 46 -2.50 -21.03 2.27
C ALA A 46 -2.62 -20.33 3.63
N ARG A 47 -1.80 -20.71 4.62
CA ARG A 47 -1.74 -20.02 5.92
C ARG A 47 -1.15 -18.61 5.83
N LEU A 48 -0.25 -18.38 4.87
CA LEU A 48 0.29 -17.05 4.56
C LEU A 48 -0.62 -16.23 3.64
N GLY A 49 -1.70 -16.80 3.11
CA GLY A 49 -2.54 -16.14 2.10
C GLY A 49 -1.89 -16.05 0.71
N LEU A 50 -0.91 -16.91 0.41
CA LEU A 50 -0.27 -17.07 -0.90
C LEU A 50 -0.76 -18.35 -1.61
N ASP A 51 -2.03 -18.71 -1.42
CA ASP A 51 -2.63 -19.90 -2.04
C ASP A 51 -2.72 -19.75 -3.57
N ARG A 52 -2.93 -18.52 -4.03
CA ARG A 52 -3.08 -18.19 -5.45
C ARG A 52 -1.78 -17.76 -6.10
N PRO A 53 -1.52 -18.15 -7.37
CA PRO A 53 -0.33 -17.72 -8.10
C PRO A 53 -0.29 -16.20 -8.30
N GLU A 54 -1.46 -15.53 -8.41
CA GLU A 54 -1.52 -14.06 -8.52
C GLU A 54 -0.97 -13.37 -7.26
N LEU A 55 -1.29 -13.88 -6.06
CA LEU A 55 -0.83 -13.33 -4.78
C LEU A 55 0.68 -13.56 -4.59
N ARG A 56 1.19 -14.69 -5.07
CA ARG A 56 2.63 -14.97 -5.09
C ARG A 56 3.38 -14.01 -6.02
N ALA A 57 2.83 -13.72 -7.20
CA ALA A 57 3.42 -12.76 -8.12
C ALA A 57 3.47 -11.36 -7.52
N TRP A 58 2.38 -10.93 -6.87
CA TRP A 58 2.33 -9.66 -6.14
C TRP A 58 3.34 -9.61 -4.99
N ALA A 59 3.40 -10.65 -4.15
CA ALA A 59 4.37 -10.71 -3.06
C ALA A 59 5.83 -10.68 -3.57
N MET A 60 6.14 -11.37 -4.67
CA MET A 60 7.46 -11.32 -5.29
C MET A 60 7.76 -9.95 -5.90
N TYR A 61 6.76 -9.26 -6.43
CA TYR A 61 6.88 -7.90 -6.93
C TYR A 61 7.22 -6.92 -5.80
N ASP A 62 6.49 -6.96 -4.68
CA ASP A 62 6.76 -6.10 -3.53
C ASP A 62 8.14 -6.36 -2.90
N TRP A 63 8.55 -7.63 -2.86
CA TRP A 63 9.90 -8.01 -2.45
C TRP A 63 10.96 -7.43 -3.39
N ALA A 64 10.79 -7.59 -4.71
CA ALA A 64 11.74 -7.10 -5.70
C ALA A 64 11.86 -5.58 -5.67
N ASN A 65 10.74 -4.87 -5.54
CA ASN A 65 10.72 -3.41 -5.45
C ASN A 65 11.51 -2.92 -4.23
N SER A 66 11.25 -3.52 -3.06
CA SER A 66 11.98 -3.19 -1.83
C SER A 66 13.48 -3.50 -1.95
N ALA A 67 13.83 -4.65 -2.53
CA ALA A 67 15.23 -5.05 -2.74
C ALA A 67 15.99 -4.09 -3.67
N VAL A 68 15.34 -3.59 -4.73
CA VAL A 68 15.94 -2.59 -5.63
C VAL A 68 16.21 -1.29 -4.88
N GLN A 69 15.23 -0.79 -4.13
CA GLN A 69 15.41 0.43 -3.33
C GLN A 69 16.56 0.29 -2.34
N THR A 70 16.61 -0.81 -1.58
CA THR A 70 17.71 -1.07 -0.63
C THR A 70 19.06 -1.15 -1.35
N THR A 71 19.13 -1.82 -2.50
CA THR A 71 20.37 -1.94 -3.27
C THR A 71 20.89 -0.59 -3.72
N ILE A 72 20.02 0.26 -4.26
CA ILE A 72 20.41 1.59 -4.74
C ILE A 72 20.88 2.45 -3.56
N ILE A 73 20.10 2.52 -2.47
CA ILE A 73 20.39 3.41 -1.33
C ILE A 73 21.59 2.92 -0.52
N THR A 74 21.72 1.62 -0.28
CA THR A 74 22.74 1.08 0.62
C THR A 74 24.03 0.68 -0.11
N ALA A 75 23.95 0.13 -1.32
CA ALA A 75 25.15 -0.34 -2.02
C ALA A 75 25.67 0.66 -3.05
N VAL A 76 24.80 1.26 -3.86
CA VAL A 76 25.23 2.11 -4.99
C VAL A 76 25.50 3.55 -4.54
N PHE A 77 24.56 4.14 -3.80
CA PHE A 77 24.60 5.55 -3.44
C PHE A 77 25.83 5.94 -2.61
N PRO A 78 26.29 5.18 -1.60
CA PRO A 78 27.46 5.58 -0.82
C PRO A 78 28.74 5.63 -1.66
N ILE A 79 28.90 4.70 -2.59
CA ILE A 79 30.06 4.65 -3.50
C ILE A 79 30.06 5.88 -4.42
N TYR A 80 28.90 6.22 -4.99
CA TYR A 80 28.74 7.42 -5.80
C TYR A 80 29.03 8.69 -5.00
N PHE A 81 28.49 8.78 -3.78
CA PHE A 81 28.66 9.96 -2.93
C PHE A 81 30.13 10.20 -2.61
N VAL A 82 30.90 9.17 -2.24
CA VAL A 82 32.34 9.30 -1.98
C VAL A 82 33.09 9.71 -3.25
N LYS A 83 32.83 9.07 -4.38
CA LYS A 83 33.59 9.30 -5.62
C LYS A 83 33.29 10.60 -6.34
N VAL A 84 32.04 11.09 -6.27
CA VAL A 84 31.58 12.25 -7.05
C VAL A 84 31.31 13.45 -6.15
N ALA A 85 30.42 13.31 -5.15
CA ALA A 85 30.06 14.41 -4.26
C ALA A 85 31.18 14.73 -3.23
N GLY A 86 31.95 13.71 -2.85
CA GLY A 86 33.08 13.77 -1.93
C GLY A 86 34.45 13.90 -2.60
N ALA A 87 34.51 14.13 -3.91
CA ALA A 87 35.75 14.09 -4.70
C ALA A 87 36.88 15.05 -4.24
N GLY A 88 36.57 16.02 -3.37
CA GLY A 88 37.54 16.95 -2.77
C GLY A 88 37.83 16.71 -1.28
N LEU A 89 37.35 15.63 -0.69
CA LEU A 89 37.51 15.30 0.73
C LEU A 89 38.28 13.99 0.89
N ALA A 90 38.96 13.82 2.03
CA ALA A 90 39.45 12.51 2.44
C ALA A 90 38.26 11.54 2.54
N GLU A 91 38.45 10.28 2.16
CA GLU A 91 37.40 9.25 2.11
C GLU A 91 36.64 9.15 3.44
N SER A 92 37.36 9.23 4.56
CA SER A 92 36.78 9.26 5.91
C SER A 92 35.84 10.45 6.13
N GLY A 93 36.18 11.63 5.62
CA GLY A 93 35.37 12.84 5.71
C GLY A 93 34.11 12.79 4.85
N ALA A 94 34.17 12.14 3.68
CA ALA A 94 33.01 11.95 2.82
C ALA A 94 31.98 11.00 3.46
N VAL A 95 32.46 9.89 4.05
CA VAL A 95 31.60 8.94 4.78
C VAL A 95 30.97 9.60 6.02
N GLN A 96 31.73 10.41 6.75
CA GLN A 96 31.21 11.11 7.93
C GLN A 96 30.10 12.12 7.58
N ARG A 97 30.23 12.84 6.45
CA ARG A 97 29.18 13.74 5.96
C ARG A 97 27.93 12.99 5.52
N LEU A 98 28.09 11.86 4.85
CA LEU A 98 26.97 11.00 4.48
C LEU A 98 26.21 10.51 5.73
N ALA A 99 26.92 10.10 6.77
CA ALA A 99 26.31 9.72 8.05
C ALA A 99 25.55 10.90 8.70
N ALA A 100 26.14 12.10 8.71
CA ALA A 100 25.49 13.30 9.24
C ALA A 100 24.21 13.65 8.47
N ILE A 101 24.21 13.53 7.14
CA ILE A 101 23.01 13.73 6.30
C ILE A 101 21.92 12.74 6.69
N ASN A 102 22.25 11.46 6.85
CA ASN A 102 21.28 10.45 7.26
C ASN A 102 20.70 10.75 8.66
N THR A 103 21.52 11.22 9.61
CA THR A 103 21.03 11.66 10.92
C THR A 103 20.07 12.83 10.80
N ILE A 104 20.39 13.84 9.98
CA ILE A 104 19.49 14.99 9.75
C ILE A 104 18.18 14.54 9.10
N ALA A 105 18.24 13.63 8.13
CA ALA A 105 17.06 13.11 7.45
C ALA A 105 16.10 12.41 8.43
N LEU A 106 16.63 11.59 9.34
CA LEU A 106 15.86 10.94 10.40
C LEU A 106 15.27 11.92 11.43
N VAL A 107 15.86 13.11 11.60
CA VAL A 107 15.33 14.14 12.50
C VAL A 107 14.16 14.90 11.87
N ILE A 108 14.14 15.04 10.55
CA ILE A 108 13.14 15.85 9.84
C ILE A 108 11.86 15.07 9.52
N THR A 109 11.98 13.77 9.24
CA THR A 109 10.86 12.94 8.76
C THR A 109 10.06 12.28 9.88
#